data_AF-A0A2J8J0H1-F1
#
_entry.id   AF-A0A2J8J0H1-F1
#
_cell.length_a   1.000
_cell.length_b   1.000
_cell.length_c   1.000
_cell.angle_alpha   90.00
_cell.angle_beta   90.00
_cell.angle_gamma   90.00
#
_symmetry.space_group_name_H-M   'P 1'
#
loop_
_entity.id
_entity.type
_entity.pdbx_description
1 polymer ?
#
loop_
_entity_poly.entity_id
_entity_poly.type
_entity_poly.pdbx_seq_one_letter_code
_entity_poly.pdbx_strand_id
1 'polypeptide(L)'
;MLTPLGRLDKYAASENIFNRQMVARSLLDTLREVCDDERDCIAVLERISRLADDSEPTVRAELMEQVPHIALFCQENRPSIPYAFSKFLLPIVVRYLADQNNQVRKTSQAALLALLEQELIERFDVETKVCPVLIELTAPDSN
;
A
#
# COMPACT_ATOMS: atom_id res chain seq x y z
N MET A 1 -22.44 12.00 12.52
CA MET A 1 -21.80 11.36 11.35
C MET A 1 -20.49 10.73 11.81
N LEU A 2 -20.06 9.61 11.23
CA LEU A 2 -18.75 9.01 11.57
C LEU A 2 -17.62 9.87 10.99
N THR A 3 -16.49 9.92 11.68
CA THR A 3 -15.25 10.51 11.15
C THR A 3 -14.69 9.67 10.01
N PRO A 4 -13.80 10.21 9.14
CA PRO A 4 -13.17 9.44 8.07
C PRO A 4 -12.49 8.16 8.59
N LEU A 5 -11.71 8.27 9.67
CA LEU A 5 -11.08 7.15 10.36
C LEU A 5 -12.11 6.16 10.96
N GLY A 6 -13.17 6.66 11.59
CA GLY A 6 -14.22 5.82 12.16
C GLY A 6 -15.00 5.04 11.10
N ARG A 7 -15.19 5.63 9.92
CA ARG A 7 -15.76 4.95 8.74
C ARG A 7 -14.81 3.85 8.24
N LEU A 8 -13.52 4.15 8.12
CA LEU A 8 -12.50 3.18 7.71
C LEU A 8 -12.47 1.98 8.66
N ASP A 9 -12.32 2.20 9.97
CA ASP A 9 -12.26 1.13 10.96
C ASP A 9 -13.52 0.25 10.95
N LYS A 10 -14.71 0.86 10.82
CA LYS A 10 -15.98 0.12 10.76
C LYS A 10 -16.04 -0.84 9.56
N TYR A 11 -15.66 -0.39 8.37
CA TYR A 11 -15.81 -1.18 7.16
C TYR A 11 -14.63 -2.14 6.93
N ALA A 12 -13.43 -1.80 7.40
CA ALA A 12 -12.27 -2.68 7.34
C ALA A 12 -12.44 -3.93 8.21
N ALA A 13 -13.17 -3.84 9.32
CA ALA A 13 -13.50 -4.97 10.18
C ALA A 13 -14.75 -5.76 9.75
N SER A 14 -15.34 -5.42 8.59
CA SER A 14 -16.57 -6.07 8.14
C SER A 14 -16.31 -7.49 7.62
N GLU A 15 -17.15 -8.46 8.00
CA GLU A 15 -17.12 -9.81 7.42
C GLU A 15 -17.42 -9.81 5.92
N ASN A 16 -18.14 -8.79 5.43
CA ASN A 16 -18.45 -8.64 4.02
C ASN A 16 -17.21 -8.16 3.24
N ILE A 17 -16.71 -9.01 2.36
CA ILE A 17 -15.54 -8.77 1.51
C ILE A 17 -15.70 -7.50 0.68
N PHE A 18 -16.89 -7.24 0.13
CA PHE A 18 -17.15 -6.04 -0.69
C PHE A 18 -16.97 -4.75 0.10
N ASN A 19 -17.27 -4.75 1.40
CA ASN A 19 -17.02 -3.59 2.27
C ASN A 19 -15.52 -3.35 2.44
N ARG A 20 -14.73 -4.41 2.64
CA ARG A 20 -13.27 -4.29 2.81
C ARG A 20 -12.58 -3.89 1.50
N GLN A 21 -13.03 -4.40 0.36
CA GLN A 21 -12.57 -3.95 -0.96
C GLN A 21 -12.92 -2.46 -1.20
N MET A 22 -14.12 -2.03 -0.81
CA MET A 22 -14.50 -0.63 -0.89
C MET A 22 -13.60 0.25 -0.03
N VAL A 23 -13.23 -0.21 1.18
CA VAL A 23 -12.24 0.49 2.01
C VAL A 23 -10.93 0.65 1.27
N ALA A 24 -10.38 -0.44 0.70
CA ALA A 24 -9.13 -0.41 -0.06
C ALA A 24 -9.16 0.67 -1.15
N ARG A 25 -10.22 0.71 -1.97
CA ARG A 25 -10.40 1.70 -3.03
C ARG A 25 -10.55 3.14 -2.53
N SER A 26 -11.06 3.36 -1.33
CA SER A 26 -11.30 4.70 -0.76
C SER A 26 -10.14 5.25 0.09
N LEU A 27 -9.02 4.52 0.21
CA LEU A 27 -7.91 4.91 1.09
C LEU A 27 -7.31 6.27 0.73
N LEU A 28 -7.10 6.53 -0.57
CA LEU A 28 -6.56 7.81 -1.04
C LEU A 28 -7.50 8.97 -0.73
N ASP A 29 -8.79 8.79 -0.95
CA ASP A 29 -9.78 9.82 -0.64
C ASP A 29 -9.84 10.09 0.86
N THR A 30 -9.71 9.04 1.68
CA THR A 30 -9.64 9.20 3.14
C THR A 30 -8.38 9.97 3.56
N LEU A 31 -7.22 9.70 2.94
CA LEU A 31 -5.99 10.46 3.20
C LEU A 31 -6.14 11.94 2.81
N ARG A 32 -6.79 12.23 1.68
CA ARG A 32 -7.08 13.61 1.27
C ARG A 32 -8.04 14.31 2.22
N GLU A 33 -9.03 13.62 2.77
CA GLU A 33 -9.96 14.18 3.76
C GLU A 33 -9.26 14.58 5.07
N VAL A 34 -8.11 13.97 5.40
CA VAL A 34 -7.37 14.20 6.66
C VAL A 34 -5.98 14.82 6.46
N CYS A 35 -5.67 15.32 5.26
CA CYS A 35 -4.31 15.72 4.90
C CYS A 35 -3.73 16.86 5.75
N ASP A 36 -4.61 17.64 6.39
CA ASP A 36 -4.23 18.77 7.24
C ASP A 36 -3.81 18.36 8.66
N ASP A 37 -4.03 17.11 9.09
CA ASP A 37 -3.54 16.57 10.38
C ASP A 37 -2.60 15.38 10.15
N GLU A 38 -1.32 15.57 10.50
CA GLU A 38 -0.27 14.55 10.39
C GLU A 38 -0.63 13.25 11.12
N ARG A 39 -1.23 13.34 12.32
CA ARG A 39 -1.55 12.16 13.13
C ARG A 39 -2.68 11.37 12.50
N ASP A 40 -3.66 12.05 11.91
CA ASP A 40 -4.74 11.37 11.21
C ASP A 40 -4.24 10.73 9.91
N CYS A 41 -3.32 11.38 9.18
CA CYS A 41 -2.65 10.76 8.03
C CYS A 41 -1.91 9.48 8.43
N ILE A 42 -1.10 9.54 9.49
CA ILE A 42 -0.37 8.39 10.02
C ILE A 42 -1.36 7.30 10.45
N ALA A 43 -2.46 7.67 11.10
CA ALA A 43 -3.49 6.73 11.53
C ALA A 43 -4.12 5.99 10.33
N VAL A 44 -4.35 6.67 9.19
CA VAL A 44 -4.81 6.01 7.96
C VAL A 44 -3.73 5.07 7.41
N LEU A 45 -2.46 5.49 7.35
CA LEU A 45 -1.35 4.64 6.88
C LEU A 45 -1.18 3.36 7.72
N GLU A 46 -1.34 3.44 9.04
CA GLU A 46 -1.35 2.26 9.92
C GLU A 46 -2.51 1.30 9.63
N ARG A 47 -3.67 1.84 9.21
CA ARG A 47 -4.82 1.04 8.77
C ARG A 47 -4.57 0.37 7.43
N ILE A 48 -3.82 1.01 6.54
CA ILE A 48 -3.35 0.38 5.29
C ILE A 48 -2.49 -0.84 5.60
N SER A 49 -1.54 -0.72 6.52
CA SER A 49 -0.70 -1.86 6.92
C SER A 49 -1.53 -3.02 7.48
N ARG A 50 -2.58 -2.74 8.26
CA ARG A 50 -3.51 -3.78 8.74
C ARG A 50 -4.33 -4.42 7.61
N LEU A 51 -4.83 -3.61 6.67
CA LEU A 51 -5.59 -4.11 5.51
C LEU A 51 -4.71 -4.95 4.58
N ALA A 52 -3.40 -4.73 4.59
CA ALA A 52 -2.45 -5.54 3.84
C ALA A 52 -2.28 -6.98 4.37
N ASP A 53 -2.88 -7.30 5.52
CA ASP A 53 -2.91 -8.66 6.06
C ASP A 53 -4.28 -9.33 5.84
N ASP A 54 -5.17 -8.75 5.03
CA ASP A 54 -6.48 -9.33 4.74
C ASP A 54 -6.35 -10.74 4.14
N SER A 55 -7.16 -11.67 4.63
CA SER A 55 -7.15 -13.06 4.14
C SER A 55 -7.57 -13.14 2.68
N GLU A 56 -8.41 -12.22 2.22
CA GLU A 56 -8.97 -12.25 0.87
C GLU A 56 -8.02 -11.62 -0.16
N PRO A 57 -7.55 -12.39 -1.16
CA PRO A 57 -6.61 -11.89 -2.16
C PRO A 57 -7.19 -10.75 -3.00
N THR A 58 -8.52 -10.70 -3.17
CA THR A 58 -9.18 -9.62 -3.90
C THR A 58 -9.13 -8.29 -3.16
N VAL A 59 -9.09 -8.28 -1.81
CA VAL A 59 -8.86 -7.06 -1.02
C VAL A 59 -7.41 -6.61 -1.13
N ARG A 60 -6.46 -7.56 -1.04
CA ARG A 60 -5.03 -7.28 -1.18
C ARG A 60 -4.68 -6.72 -2.57
N ALA A 61 -5.29 -7.27 -3.63
CA ALA A 61 -5.11 -6.77 -5.00
C ALA A 61 -5.65 -5.34 -5.16
N GLU A 62 -6.86 -5.07 -4.68
CA GLU A 62 -7.47 -3.72 -4.69
C GLU A 62 -6.62 -2.69 -3.94
N LEU A 63 -6.05 -3.07 -2.79
CA LEU A 63 -5.10 -2.21 -2.08
C LEU A 63 -3.90 -1.88 -2.98
N MET A 64 -3.33 -2.88 -3.66
CA MET A 64 -2.14 -2.70 -4.47
C MET A 64 -2.40 -1.83 -5.72
N GLU A 65 -3.62 -1.84 -6.27
CA GLU A 65 -4.03 -0.90 -7.31
C GLU A 65 -3.98 0.56 -6.85
N GLN A 66 -4.21 0.82 -5.55
CA GLN A 66 -4.16 2.17 -4.99
C GLN A 66 -2.76 2.64 -4.62
N VAL A 67 -1.81 1.72 -4.39
CA VAL A 67 -0.48 2.06 -3.84
C VAL A 67 0.26 3.12 -4.65
N PRO A 68 0.32 3.09 -6.00
CA PRO A 68 1.01 4.14 -6.77
C PRO A 68 0.43 5.54 -6.51
N HIS A 69 -0.89 5.66 -6.42
CA HIS A 69 -1.54 6.94 -6.17
C HIS A 69 -1.33 7.43 -4.73
N ILE A 70 -1.30 6.52 -3.77
CA ILE A 70 -1.00 6.86 -2.37
C ILE A 70 0.48 7.24 -2.21
N ALA A 71 1.38 6.60 -2.96
CA ALA A 71 2.80 6.96 -2.96
C ALA A 71 3.03 8.38 -3.49
N LEU A 72 2.34 8.76 -4.57
CA LEU A 72 2.35 10.13 -5.09
C LEU A 72 1.84 11.12 -4.03
N PHE A 73 0.72 10.82 -3.36
CA PHE A 73 0.23 11.63 -2.24
C PHE A 73 1.27 11.79 -1.12
N CYS A 74 1.97 10.71 -0.75
CA CYS A 74 3.02 10.76 0.26
C CYS A 74 4.20 11.64 -0.16
N GLN A 75 4.54 11.66 -1.46
CA GLN A 75 5.59 12.51 -2.01
C GLN A 75 5.17 13.99 -1.97
N GLU A 76 3.95 14.30 -2.40
CA GLU A 76 3.39 15.66 -2.37
C GLU A 76 3.28 16.21 -0.95
N ASN A 77 3.00 15.35 0.03
CA ASN A 77 2.83 15.71 1.44
C ASN A 77 4.07 15.38 2.30
N ARG A 78 5.24 15.16 1.68
CA ARG A 78 6.47 14.75 2.35
C ARG A 78 6.89 15.62 3.54
N PRO A 79 6.71 16.97 3.54
CA PRO A 79 7.04 17.79 4.71
C PRO A 79 6.24 17.43 5.97
N SER A 80 4.99 17.00 5.81
CA SER A 80 4.09 16.66 6.92
C SER A 80 4.19 15.18 7.32
N ILE A 81 4.42 14.29 6.36
CA ILE A 81 4.52 12.84 6.59
C ILE A 81 5.82 12.26 6.01
N PRO A 82 6.98 12.67 6.55
CA PRO A 82 8.26 12.25 6.01
C PRO A 82 8.42 10.73 6.11
N TYR A 83 8.96 10.12 5.05
CA TYR A 83 9.20 8.68 4.96
C TYR A 83 7.94 7.79 5.02
N ALA A 84 6.73 8.34 4.89
CA ALA A 84 5.48 7.57 4.96
C ALA A 84 5.46 6.38 3.98
N PHE A 85 5.82 6.62 2.71
CA PHE A 85 5.88 5.55 1.72
C PHE A 85 6.87 4.45 2.13
N SER A 86 8.12 4.81 2.42
CA SER A 86 9.19 3.87 2.81
C SER A 86 8.83 3.05 4.05
N LYS A 87 8.19 3.69 5.04
CA LYS A 87 7.81 3.06 6.30
C LYS A 87 6.59 2.14 6.19
N PHE A 88 5.54 2.57 5.49
CA PHE A 88 4.24 1.90 5.55
C PHE A 88 3.90 1.10 4.28
N LEU A 89 4.30 1.58 3.10
CA LEU A 89 3.85 1.03 1.81
C LEU A 89 4.88 0.14 1.16
N LEU A 90 6.16 0.56 1.14
CA LEU A 90 7.22 -0.21 0.50
C LEU A 90 7.35 -1.65 1.06
N PRO A 91 7.26 -1.91 2.39
CA PRO A 91 7.31 -3.27 2.90
C PRO A 91 6.17 -4.15 2.37
N ILE A 92 4.98 -3.56 2.14
CA ILE A 92 3.82 -4.28 1.60
C ILE A 92 4.08 -4.64 0.14
N VAL A 93 4.52 -3.67 -0.67
CA VAL A 93 4.85 -3.87 -2.09
C VAL A 93 5.83 -5.01 -2.25
N VAL A 94 6.95 -4.95 -1.52
CA VAL A 94 8.02 -5.96 -1.58
C VAL A 94 7.50 -7.33 -1.14
N ARG A 95 6.75 -7.41 -0.04
CA ARG A 95 6.16 -8.68 0.44
C ARG A 95 5.22 -9.30 -0.58
N TYR A 96 4.39 -8.50 -1.23
CA TYR A 96 3.40 -9.01 -2.17
C TYR A 96 3.99 -9.45 -3.53
N LEU A 97 5.23 -9.12 -3.85
CA LEU A 97 5.93 -9.72 -4.99
C LEU A 97 5.99 -11.26 -4.87
N ALA A 98 5.95 -11.78 -3.65
CA ALA A 98 5.92 -13.20 -3.31
C ALA A 98 4.57 -13.66 -2.72
N ASP A 99 3.46 -12.92 -2.91
CA ASP A 99 2.14 -13.33 -2.41
C ASP A 99 1.75 -14.71 -2.98
N GLN A 100 1.10 -15.55 -2.17
CA GLN A 100 0.65 -16.87 -2.62
C GLN A 100 -0.34 -16.79 -3.79
N ASN A 101 -1.09 -15.70 -3.89
CA ASN A 101 -2.05 -15.48 -4.96
C ASN A 101 -1.41 -14.79 -6.19
N ASN A 102 -1.57 -15.42 -7.36
CA ASN A 102 -0.99 -14.94 -8.61
C ASN A 102 -1.48 -13.54 -9.02
N GLN A 103 -2.73 -13.19 -8.74
CA GLN A 103 -3.26 -11.87 -9.08
C GLN A 103 -2.61 -10.78 -8.23
N VAL A 104 -2.46 -11.04 -6.92
CA VAL A 104 -1.78 -10.10 -6.01
C VAL A 104 -0.32 -9.89 -6.44
N ARG A 105 0.40 -10.95 -6.83
CA ARG A 105 1.77 -10.81 -7.38
C ARG A 105 1.82 -9.93 -8.63
N LYS A 106 0.95 -10.20 -9.61
CA LYS A 106 0.89 -9.42 -10.87
C LYS A 106 0.58 -7.96 -10.62
N THR A 107 -0.42 -7.66 -9.78
CA THR A 107 -0.76 -6.28 -9.44
C THR A 107 0.38 -5.60 -8.69
N SER A 108 1.10 -6.31 -7.82
CA SER A 108 2.25 -5.77 -7.08
C SER A 108 3.46 -5.50 -7.97
N GLN A 109 3.70 -6.34 -8.97
CA GLN A 109 4.70 -6.10 -10.00
C GLN A 109 4.36 -4.86 -10.83
N ALA A 110 3.09 -4.71 -11.24
CA ALA A 110 2.63 -3.53 -11.95
C ALA A 110 2.74 -2.24 -11.10
N ALA A 111 2.37 -2.32 -9.82
CA ALA A 111 2.51 -1.20 -8.89
C ALA A 111 3.99 -0.83 -8.67
N LEU A 112 4.87 -1.82 -8.47
CA LEU A 112 6.31 -1.59 -8.33
C LEU A 112 6.89 -0.93 -9.59
N LEU A 113 6.51 -1.41 -10.77
CA LEU A 113 6.95 -0.81 -12.04
C LEU A 113 6.52 0.66 -12.11
N ALA A 114 5.25 0.96 -11.84
CA ALA A 114 4.73 2.33 -11.84
C ALA A 114 5.45 3.24 -10.83
N LEU A 115 5.78 2.73 -9.64
CA LEU A 115 6.53 3.45 -8.61
C LEU A 115 7.96 3.77 -9.06
N LEU A 116 8.61 2.85 -9.79
CA LEU A 116 9.95 3.05 -10.34
C LEU A 116 9.94 4.05 -11.51
N GLU A 117 8.99 3.92 -12.43
CA GLU A 117 8.83 4.81 -13.59
C GLU A 117 8.55 6.25 -13.20
N GLN A 118 7.85 6.46 -12.08
CA GLN A 118 7.54 7.79 -11.54
C GLN A 118 8.58 8.28 -10.52
N GLU A 119 9.68 7.54 -10.31
CA GLU A 119 10.74 7.88 -9.35
C GLU A 119 10.21 8.11 -7.92
N LEU A 120 9.17 7.37 -7.52
CA LEU A 120 8.50 7.49 -6.21
C LEU A 120 9.21 6.70 -5.09
N ILE A 121 10.24 5.92 -5.43
CA ILE A 121 11.06 5.16 -4.49
C ILE A 121 12.45 5.76 -4.46
N GLU A 122 12.95 6.05 -3.26
CA GLU A 122 14.32 6.54 -3.11
C GLU A 122 15.33 5.48 -3.55
N ARG A 123 16.42 5.92 -4.19
CA ARG A 123 17.47 5.03 -4.67
C ARG A 123 17.99 4.08 -3.58
N PHE A 124 18.18 4.59 -2.36
CA PHE A 124 18.62 3.78 -1.23
C PHE A 124 17.65 2.64 -0.92
N ASP A 125 16.34 2.91 -0.97
CA ASP A 125 15.30 1.92 -0.74
C ASP A 125 15.21 0.91 -1.89
N VAL A 126 15.40 1.35 -3.14
CA VAL A 126 15.50 0.44 -4.29
C VAL A 126 16.66 -0.54 -4.08
N GLU A 127 17.85 -0.03 -3.80
CA GLU A 127 19.07 -0.84 -3.66
C GLU A 127 18.99 -1.80 -2.46
N THR A 128 18.43 -1.35 -1.32
CA THR A 128 18.47 -2.12 -0.07
C THR A 128 17.22 -2.95 0.22
N LYS A 129 16.06 -2.63 -0.39
CA LYS A 129 14.78 -3.31 -0.11
C LYS A 129 14.19 -4.00 -1.33
N VAL A 130 14.28 -3.39 -2.51
CA VAL A 130 13.64 -3.92 -3.72
C VAL A 130 14.56 -4.91 -4.44
N CYS A 131 15.78 -4.50 -4.78
CA CYS A 131 16.72 -5.32 -5.54
C CYS A 131 16.98 -6.71 -4.92
N PRO A 132 17.20 -6.86 -3.59
CA PRO A 132 17.43 -8.18 -3.00
C PRO A 132 16.30 -9.16 -3.26
N VAL A 133 15.05 -8.71 -3.15
CA VAL A 133 13.86 -9.55 -3.37
C VAL A 133 13.69 -9.89 -4.84
N LEU A 134 13.96 -8.96 -5.76
CA LEU A 134 13.92 -9.26 -7.20
C LEU A 134 15.00 -10.27 -7.61
N ILE A 135 16.22 -10.16 -7.06
CA ILE A 135 17.29 -11.12 -7.30
C ILE A 135 16.88 -12.51 -6.81
N GLU A 136 16.32 -12.60 -5.60
CA GLU A 136 15.81 -13.86 -5.05
C GLU A 136 14.70 -14.45 -5.93
N LEU A 137 13.69 -13.67 -6.29
CA LEU A 137 12.56 -14.16 -7.10
C LEU A 137 12.91 -14.52 -8.55
N THR A 138 14.04 -14.03 -9.06
CA THR A 138 14.51 -14.33 -10.43
C THR A 138 15.66 -15.34 -10.45
N ALA A 139 16.09 -15.83 -9.29
CA ALA A 139 17.10 -16.88 -9.22
C ALA A 139 16.58 -18.17 -9.89
N PRO A 140 17.47 -18.97 -10.51
CA PRO A 140 17.06 -20.17 -11.27
C PRO A 140 16.27 -21.22 -10.45
N ASP A 141 16.41 -21.17 -9.12
CA ASP A 141 15.81 -22.12 -8.17
C ASP A 141 14.50 -21.59 -7.54
N SER A 142 14.02 -20.42 -7.98
CA SER A 142 12.85 -19.74 -7.41
C SER A 142 11.59 -20.11 -8.19
N ASN A 143 10.65 -20.76 -7.49
CA ASN A 143 9.39 -21.28 -8.04
C ASN A 143 8.34 -20.21 -8.35
#